data_AF-A0A3R9QSU9-F1
#
_entry.id   AF-A0A3R9QSU9-F1
#
_cell.length_a   1.000
_cell.length_b   1.000
_cell.length_c   1.000
_cell.angle_alpha   90.00
_cell.angle_beta   90.00
_cell.angle_gamma   90.00
#
_symmetry.space_group_name_H-M   'P 1'
#
loop_
_entity.id
_entity.type
_entity.pdbx_description
1 polymer ?
#
loop_
_entity_poly.entity_id
_entity_poly.type
_entity_poly.pdbx_seq_one_letter_code
_entity_poly.pdbx_strand_id
1 'polypeptide(L)'
;MSSSVGGRTWKNLTREDAAEIKERLLMQGGVEEEVKSPSEEWRVKLSDSTFTFYKNGTLYSTPSRSQDRNVLDMWSYIDSRSPRFIIPSRDLLIGLDETGKGEIIGHVVLAGVIFPKDLFDELSDIVSTADTKRRHDFKYWDEIFRRIDGLMKHGFRYEVQTISPEEVDEYNLNKIMDVTYQRILSKFTRDADMRSCRVVLDDYGVGSTLGRYLNFLRNQGAEVIVENKADERYLEVKVASLVSKRIREEIIERINENPDFQIDGLSVGSGNPNDMQTIKWLGKWYESGRDWPWFIRRSYETVRRIEGKPERSKQIPPIKEELLSEEFLEEFNKGRLSIRSLAIICPHCGSINKSVTFAIYEDDGRKISGIKCPKCKKLIENAGITLRYYCGYVVPDTNVVIRGVISKDLESSRFFEGFTIILPNVVRKEADNRKGKQELGKLAELSSMGRIRLESPGKVEEIPENMPSVARDEKIVDIALQYNAILITSDQGIRAYASSKGVFHIYI
;
A
#
# COMPACT_ATOMS: atom_id res chain seq x y z
N MET A 1 -19.68 24.94 7.89
CA MET A 1 -20.68 23.87 7.87
C MET A 1 -20.40 22.98 9.07
N SER A 2 -21.38 22.79 9.95
CA SER A 2 -21.23 21.95 11.14
C SER A 2 -20.87 20.52 10.73
N SER A 3 -19.69 20.04 11.10
CA SER A 3 -19.25 18.68 10.84
C SER A 3 -20.02 17.74 11.78
N SER A 4 -21.09 17.10 11.30
CA SER A 4 -21.78 16.07 12.08
C SER A 4 -20.78 15.02 12.56
N VAL A 5 -20.79 14.68 13.86
CA VAL A 5 -19.92 13.61 14.36
C VAL A 5 -20.56 12.29 13.98
N GLY A 6 -19.78 11.41 13.34
CA GLY A 6 -20.25 10.09 12.91
C GLY A 6 -20.76 9.23 14.07
N GLY A 7 -21.58 8.24 13.77
CA GLY A 7 -22.08 7.31 14.79
C GLY A 7 -20.96 6.44 15.37
N ARG A 8 -21.20 5.86 16.55
CA ARG A 8 -20.22 5.04 17.27
C ARG A 8 -20.73 3.61 17.45
N THR A 9 -19.82 2.65 17.44
CA THR A 9 -20.12 1.23 17.72
C THR A 9 -19.14 0.70 18.74
N TRP A 10 -19.66 0.09 19.80
CA TRP A 10 -18.90 -0.65 20.82
C TRP A 10 -19.27 -2.13 20.72
N LYS A 11 -18.30 -3.01 20.88
CA LYS A 11 -18.46 -4.46 20.79
C LYS A 11 -18.04 -5.12 22.10
N ASN A 12 -18.54 -6.32 22.34
CA ASN A 12 -18.20 -7.15 23.49
C ASN A 12 -18.56 -6.50 24.84
N LEU A 13 -19.60 -5.66 24.86
CA LEU A 13 -20.18 -5.18 26.12
C LEU A 13 -20.92 -6.32 26.81
N THR A 14 -20.69 -6.46 28.11
CA THR A 14 -21.47 -7.38 28.92
C THR A 14 -22.89 -6.84 29.10
N ARG A 15 -23.82 -7.70 29.53
CA ARG A 15 -25.19 -7.23 29.82
C ARG A 15 -25.21 -6.28 31.00
N GLU A 16 -24.30 -6.48 31.95
CA GLU A 16 -24.05 -5.61 33.09
C GLU A 16 -23.60 -4.23 32.62
N ASP A 17 -22.59 -4.14 31.76
CA ASP A 17 -22.14 -2.86 31.18
C ASP A 17 -23.28 -2.15 30.45
N ALA A 18 -24.04 -2.90 29.64
CA ALA A 18 -25.14 -2.35 28.87
C ALA A 18 -26.28 -1.83 29.77
N ALA A 19 -26.56 -2.50 30.89
CA ALA A 19 -27.54 -2.05 31.87
C ALA A 19 -27.11 -0.73 32.53
N GLU A 20 -25.85 -0.62 32.96
CA GLU A 20 -25.30 0.61 33.54
C GLU A 20 -25.29 1.78 32.54
N ILE A 21 -24.96 1.50 31.28
CA ILE A 21 -25.02 2.51 30.20
C ILE A 21 -26.46 2.97 29.99
N LYS A 22 -27.42 2.03 29.92
CA LYS A 22 -28.84 2.34 29.75
C LYS A 22 -29.36 3.22 30.89
N GLU A 23 -29.05 2.87 32.14
CA GLU A 23 -29.44 3.66 33.31
C GLU A 23 -28.92 5.10 33.21
N ARG A 24 -27.64 5.26 32.85
CA ARG A 24 -27.04 6.59 32.70
C ARG A 24 -27.66 7.41 31.57
N LEU A 25 -27.96 6.77 30.43
CA LEU A 25 -28.67 7.42 29.31
C LEU A 25 -30.03 7.97 29.79
N LEU A 26 -30.78 7.19 30.56
CA LEU A 26 -32.08 7.60 31.11
C LEU A 26 -31.91 8.73 32.15
N MET A 27 -30.90 8.67 33.01
CA MET A 27 -30.60 9.75 33.97
C MET A 27 -30.27 11.09 33.30
N GLN A 28 -29.72 11.06 32.08
CA GLN A 28 -29.45 12.26 31.28
C GLN A 28 -30.64 12.74 30.44
N GLY A 29 -31.84 12.19 30.68
CA GLY A 29 -33.06 12.55 29.96
C GLY A 29 -33.25 11.78 28.65
N GLY A 30 -32.54 10.67 28.47
CA GLY A 30 -32.79 9.74 27.39
C GLY A 30 -34.18 9.10 27.51
N VAL A 31 -34.82 8.85 26.38
CA VAL A 31 -36.15 8.23 26.29
C VAL A 31 -36.02 6.86 25.68
N GLU A 32 -36.52 5.84 26.37
CA GLU A 32 -36.55 4.48 25.85
C GLU A 32 -37.50 4.37 24.65
N GLU A 33 -37.05 3.71 23.58
CA GLU A 33 -37.82 3.46 22.36
C GLU A 33 -38.08 1.96 22.20
N GLU A 34 -39.15 1.62 21.47
CA GLU A 34 -39.42 0.23 21.11
C GLU A 34 -38.31 -0.35 20.22
N VAL A 35 -37.89 -1.57 20.52
CA VAL A 35 -36.93 -2.33 19.69
C VAL A 35 -37.50 -2.60 18.30
N LYS A 36 -36.67 -2.46 17.27
CA LYS A 36 -37.11 -2.57 15.86
C LYS A 36 -36.80 -3.92 15.22
N SER A 37 -36.01 -4.76 15.89
CA SER A 37 -35.68 -6.09 15.39
C SER A 37 -35.48 -7.10 16.53
N PRO A 38 -35.65 -8.41 16.29
CA PRO A 38 -35.44 -9.45 17.30
C PRO A 38 -34.01 -9.51 17.85
N SER A 39 -33.05 -8.92 17.14
CA SER A 39 -31.64 -8.86 17.53
C SER A 39 -31.34 -7.74 18.54
N GLU A 40 -32.23 -6.76 18.66
CA GLU A 40 -32.12 -5.64 19.59
C GLU A 40 -32.64 -6.04 20.98
N GLU A 41 -31.93 -5.60 22.01
CA GLU A 41 -32.28 -5.83 23.42
C GLU A 41 -32.92 -4.59 24.04
N TRP A 42 -32.40 -3.40 23.74
CA TRP A 42 -33.02 -2.12 24.09
C TRP A 42 -32.61 -1.00 23.14
N ARG A 43 -33.41 0.08 23.10
CA ARG A 43 -33.10 1.32 22.39
C ARG A 43 -33.38 2.51 23.30
N VAL A 44 -32.46 3.48 23.35
CA VAL A 44 -32.65 4.73 24.08
C VAL A 44 -32.23 5.89 23.18
N LYS A 45 -33.10 6.89 23.03
CA LYS A 45 -32.80 8.12 22.31
C LYS A 45 -32.42 9.22 23.30
N LEU A 46 -31.21 9.76 23.14
CA LEU A 46 -30.71 10.90 23.90
C LEU A 46 -30.46 12.05 22.93
N SER A 47 -31.17 13.17 23.11
CA SER A 47 -31.16 14.29 22.17
C SER A 47 -31.48 13.85 20.73
N ASP A 48 -30.54 14.00 19.79
CA ASP A 48 -30.68 13.61 18.38
C ASP A 48 -30.03 12.27 18.03
N SER A 49 -29.47 11.56 19.00
CA SER A 49 -28.81 10.27 18.80
C SER A 49 -29.56 9.11 19.47
N THR A 50 -29.71 8.01 18.74
CA THR A 50 -30.29 6.75 19.24
C THR A 50 -29.19 5.74 19.53
N PHE A 51 -29.18 5.26 20.77
CA PHE A 51 -28.36 4.15 21.26
C PHE A 51 -29.16 2.86 21.17
N THR A 52 -28.64 1.85 20.50
CA THR A 52 -29.25 0.52 20.33
C THR A 52 -28.28 -0.55 20.79
N PHE A 53 -28.67 -1.31 21.81
CA PHE A 53 -27.92 -2.49 22.25
C PHE A 53 -28.50 -3.75 21.64
N TYR A 54 -27.61 -4.64 21.20
CA TYR A 54 -27.94 -5.89 20.54
C TYR A 54 -27.55 -7.08 21.42
N LYS A 55 -28.30 -8.17 21.28
CA LYS A 55 -28.11 -9.42 22.06
C LYS A 55 -26.73 -10.06 21.89
N ASN A 56 -25.97 -9.67 20.87
CA ASN A 56 -24.60 -10.14 20.62
C ASN A 56 -23.53 -9.29 21.36
N GLY A 57 -23.92 -8.39 22.27
CA GLY A 57 -23.00 -7.52 23.00
C GLY A 57 -22.52 -6.29 22.21
N THR A 58 -23.19 -5.93 21.11
CA THR A 58 -22.90 -4.71 20.35
C THR A 58 -23.78 -3.56 20.84
N LEU A 59 -23.21 -2.39 21.09
CA LEU A 59 -23.93 -1.13 21.27
C LEU A 59 -23.63 -0.21 20.08
N TYR A 60 -24.66 0.31 19.44
CA TYR A 60 -24.53 1.28 18.35
C TYR A 60 -25.19 2.59 18.74
N SER A 61 -24.54 3.71 18.46
CA SER A 61 -25.11 5.04 18.59
C SER A 61 -25.12 5.72 17.21
N THR A 62 -26.27 6.25 16.80
CA THR A 62 -26.38 7.00 15.54
C THR A 62 -25.57 8.30 15.61
N PRO A 63 -25.15 8.87 14.46
CA PRO A 63 -24.50 10.19 14.43
C PRO A 63 -25.31 11.26 15.17
N SER A 64 -24.62 12.18 15.86
CA SER A 64 -25.24 13.40 16.40
C SER A 64 -24.93 14.57 15.46
N ARG A 65 -25.98 15.13 14.88
CA ARG A 65 -25.91 16.30 13.98
C ARG A 65 -25.82 17.59 14.78
N SER A 66 -26.46 17.64 15.96
CA SER A 66 -26.44 18.78 16.87
C SER A 66 -25.12 18.91 17.63
N GLN A 67 -24.31 17.85 17.71
CA GLN A 67 -23.14 17.75 18.60
C GLN A 67 -23.51 18.01 20.06
N ASP A 68 -24.67 17.50 20.49
CA ASP A 68 -25.16 17.66 21.85
C ASP A 68 -24.13 17.17 22.88
N ARG A 69 -23.82 18.01 23.86
CA ARG A 69 -22.78 17.72 24.85
C ARG A 69 -23.10 16.48 25.68
N ASN A 70 -24.36 16.19 25.97
CA ASN A 70 -24.74 14.98 26.71
C ASN A 70 -24.47 13.72 25.88
N VAL A 71 -24.72 13.77 24.57
CA VAL A 71 -24.39 12.66 23.66
C VAL A 71 -22.87 12.44 23.60
N LEU A 72 -22.09 13.52 23.47
CA LEU A 72 -20.63 13.44 23.45
C LEU A 72 -20.07 12.93 24.79
N ASP A 73 -20.58 13.40 25.92
CA ASP A 73 -20.18 12.96 27.25
C ASP A 73 -20.51 11.47 27.48
N MET A 74 -21.66 11.00 26.95
CA MET A 74 -22.02 9.58 26.98
C MET A 74 -21.10 8.73 26.12
N TRP A 75 -20.73 9.22 24.93
CA TRP A 75 -19.74 8.54 24.10
C TRP A 75 -18.41 8.39 24.81
N SER A 76 -17.86 9.50 25.35
CA SER A 76 -16.60 9.47 26.11
C SER A 76 -16.67 8.55 27.32
N TYR A 77 -17.81 8.50 28.02
CA TYR A 77 -18.00 7.57 29.11
C TYR A 77 -17.94 6.11 28.66
N ILE A 78 -18.66 5.75 27.60
CA ILE A 78 -18.67 4.37 27.11
C ILE A 78 -17.27 3.99 26.60
N ASP A 79 -16.60 4.88 25.87
CA ASP A 79 -15.24 4.67 25.38
C ASP A 79 -14.24 4.43 26.53
N SER A 80 -14.41 5.12 27.67
CA SER A 80 -13.54 4.93 28.84
C SER A 80 -13.67 3.56 29.51
N ARG A 81 -14.81 2.87 29.32
CA ARG A 81 -15.12 1.58 29.95
C ARG A 81 -14.99 0.41 29.00
N SER A 82 -15.36 0.62 27.75
CA SER A 82 -15.30 -0.37 26.68
C SER A 82 -14.61 0.28 25.49
N PRO A 83 -13.28 0.43 25.54
CA PRO A 83 -12.54 1.06 24.46
C PRO A 83 -12.74 0.23 23.18
N ARG A 84 -13.11 0.91 22.10
CA ARG A 84 -13.37 0.27 20.80
C ARG A 84 -12.16 -0.48 20.26
N PHE A 85 -10.97 0.04 20.54
CA PHE A 85 -9.69 -0.54 20.15
C PHE A 85 -8.86 -0.84 21.39
N ILE A 86 -7.97 -1.83 21.28
CA ILE A 86 -7.07 -2.20 22.37
C ILE A 86 -6.09 -1.05 22.61
N ILE A 87 -6.14 -0.52 23.83
CA ILE A 87 -5.31 0.60 24.27
C ILE A 87 -3.83 0.23 24.09
N PRO A 88 -3.02 1.11 23.47
CA PRO A 88 -1.62 0.85 23.19
C PRO A 88 -0.76 0.75 24.45
N SER A 89 0.03 -0.33 24.51
CA SER A 89 1.05 -0.55 25.55
C SER A 89 2.40 0.11 25.21
N ARG A 90 2.54 0.62 23.98
CA ARG A 90 3.77 1.16 23.39
C ARG A 90 3.52 2.55 22.82
N ASP A 91 4.59 3.34 22.67
CA ASP A 91 4.50 4.73 22.24
C ASP A 91 4.41 4.91 20.73
N LEU A 92 4.82 3.90 19.96
CA LEU A 92 4.81 3.92 18.50
C LEU A 92 4.02 2.72 17.96
N LEU A 93 2.99 2.99 17.18
CA LEU A 93 2.03 2.00 16.72
C LEU A 93 2.19 1.79 15.23
N ILE A 94 2.37 0.53 14.83
CA ILE A 94 2.60 0.12 13.45
C ILE A 94 1.52 -0.88 13.06
N GLY A 95 0.70 -0.51 12.08
CA GLY A 95 -0.38 -1.36 11.57
C GLY A 95 -0.12 -1.75 10.13
N LEU A 96 -0.43 -3.00 9.78
CA LEU A 96 -0.31 -3.54 8.43
C LEU A 96 -1.61 -4.22 8.04
N ASP A 97 -2.11 -3.90 6.85
CA ASP A 97 -3.30 -4.53 6.27
C ASP A 97 -3.27 -4.46 4.74
N GLU A 98 -4.03 -5.33 4.09
CA GLU A 98 -4.24 -5.32 2.65
C GLU A 98 -5.70 -5.16 2.24
N THR A 99 -5.91 -4.76 1.00
CA THR A 99 -7.24 -4.76 0.39
C THR A 99 -7.12 -5.23 -1.06
N GLY A 100 -8.13 -5.96 -1.55
CA GLY A 100 -8.13 -6.44 -2.91
C GLY A 100 -7.67 -7.88 -3.08
N LYS A 101 -7.32 -8.63 -2.02
CA LYS A 101 -6.86 -10.03 -2.14
C LYS A 101 -7.91 -10.97 -2.73
N GLY A 102 -9.20 -10.78 -2.47
CA GLY A 102 -10.30 -11.62 -2.95
C GLY A 102 -10.96 -11.14 -4.25
N GLU A 103 -10.56 -9.97 -4.73
CA GLU A 103 -11.26 -9.26 -5.80
C GLU A 103 -10.66 -9.56 -7.17
N ILE A 104 -11.52 -9.76 -8.15
CA ILE A 104 -11.19 -10.13 -9.54
C ILE A 104 -10.53 -8.97 -10.28
N ILE A 105 -10.77 -7.75 -9.81
CA ILE A 105 -10.41 -6.51 -10.50
C ILE A 105 -9.41 -5.71 -9.67
N GLY A 106 -8.38 -5.26 -10.37
CA GLY A 106 -7.36 -4.34 -9.88
C GLY A 106 -6.25 -5.00 -9.09
N HIS A 107 -5.35 -4.18 -8.56
CA HIS A 107 -4.21 -4.58 -7.75
C HIS A 107 -4.64 -5.10 -6.38
N VAL A 108 -3.79 -5.92 -5.74
CA VAL A 108 -3.82 -6.07 -4.28
C VAL A 108 -3.02 -4.91 -3.71
N VAL A 109 -3.61 -4.17 -2.78
CA VAL A 109 -3.00 -2.99 -2.17
C VAL A 109 -2.61 -3.34 -0.74
N LEU A 110 -1.31 -3.28 -0.43
CA LEU A 110 -0.78 -3.48 0.92
C LEU A 110 -0.45 -2.11 1.50
N ALA A 111 -0.93 -1.83 2.70
CA ALA A 111 -0.62 -0.61 3.42
C ALA A 111 0.07 -0.93 4.75
N GLY A 112 1.05 -0.12 5.09
CA GLY A 112 1.51 0.02 6.44
C GLY A 112 1.34 1.45 6.92
N VAL A 113 1.08 1.61 8.21
CA VAL A 113 1.01 2.91 8.87
C VAL A 113 1.86 2.89 10.13
N ILE A 114 2.37 4.06 10.51
CA ILE A 114 3.09 4.27 11.76
C ILE A 114 2.68 5.61 12.36
N PHE A 115 2.36 5.63 13.65
CA PHE A 115 2.05 6.87 14.37
C PHE A 115 2.33 6.78 15.87
N PRO A 116 2.66 7.91 16.52
CA PRO A 116 2.82 7.96 17.97
C PRO A 116 1.47 7.76 18.67
N LYS A 117 1.51 7.17 19.86
CA LYS A 117 0.35 6.92 20.73
C LYS A 117 -0.48 8.17 21.02
N ASP A 118 0.13 9.35 21.02
CA ASP A 118 -0.57 10.63 21.23
C ASP A 118 -1.64 10.92 20.15
N LEU A 119 -1.55 10.29 18.97
CA LEU A 119 -2.56 10.41 17.91
C LEU A 119 -3.68 9.37 18.01
N PHE A 120 -3.64 8.47 18.99
CA PHE A 120 -4.56 7.33 19.08
C PHE A 120 -6.03 7.78 19.16
N ASP A 121 -6.35 8.73 20.04
CA ASP A 121 -7.73 9.18 20.23
C ASP A 121 -8.25 9.94 18.99
N GLU A 122 -7.44 10.84 18.44
CA GLU A 122 -7.80 11.61 17.23
C GLU A 122 -8.02 10.69 16.01
N LEU A 123 -7.13 9.72 15.80
CA LEU A 123 -7.30 8.72 14.74
C LEU A 123 -8.51 7.83 14.99
N SER A 124 -8.76 7.41 16.24
CA SER A 124 -9.94 6.63 16.62
C SER A 124 -11.23 7.37 16.24
N ASP A 125 -11.31 8.66 16.56
CA ASP A 125 -12.44 9.52 16.20
C ASP A 125 -12.58 9.66 14.68
N ILE A 126 -11.49 9.84 13.93
CA ILE A 126 -11.54 9.91 12.46
C ILE A 126 -12.06 8.59 11.88
N VAL A 127 -11.46 7.45 12.23
CA VAL A 127 -11.85 6.15 11.67
C VAL A 127 -13.24 5.70 12.12
N SER A 128 -13.73 6.20 13.26
CA SER A 128 -15.06 5.88 13.76
C SER A 128 -16.17 6.31 12.79
N THR A 129 -15.90 7.35 11.99
CA THR A 129 -16.82 7.87 10.97
C THR A 129 -16.87 7.02 9.69
N ALA A 130 -15.97 6.04 9.55
CA ALA A 130 -15.89 5.18 8.38
C ALA A 130 -16.94 4.05 8.42
N ASP A 131 -17.90 4.09 7.50
CA ASP A 131 -18.85 3.01 7.21
C ASP A 131 -18.23 2.09 6.16
N THR A 132 -17.53 1.05 6.65
CA THR A 132 -16.92 0.05 5.77
C THR A 132 -17.89 -1.02 5.29
N LYS A 133 -19.13 -1.04 5.79
CA LYS A 133 -20.13 -2.07 5.48
C LYS A 133 -20.98 -1.73 4.26
N ARG A 134 -21.04 -0.46 3.89
CA ARG A 134 -21.74 0.01 2.68
C ARG A 134 -20.76 0.29 1.55
N ARG A 135 -21.26 0.23 0.32
CA ARG A 135 -20.53 0.68 -0.86
C ARG A 135 -20.55 2.21 -0.87
N HIS A 136 -19.38 2.80 -1.01
CA HIS A 136 -19.18 4.24 -1.11
C HIS A 136 -18.38 4.55 -2.37
N ASP A 137 -18.46 5.79 -2.85
CA ASP A 137 -17.61 6.28 -3.92
C ASP A 137 -16.20 6.61 -3.40
N PHE A 138 -15.29 6.90 -4.33
CA PHE A 138 -13.94 7.30 -3.97
C PHE A 138 -13.91 8.56 -3.10
N LYS A 139 -14.76 9.56 -3.39
CA LYS A 139 -14.79 10.84 -2.66
C LYS A 139 -14.99 10.65 -1.16
N TYR A 140 -15.88 9.74 -0.77
CA TYR A 140 -16.07 9.37 0.63
C TYR A 140 -14.77 8.88 1.31
N TRP A 141 -14.05 7.97 0.65
CA TRP A 141 -12.78 7.45 1.19
C TRP A 141 -11.67 8.50 1.18
N ASP A 142 -11.64 9.35 0.15
CA ASP A 142 -10.67 10.44 0.03
C ASP A 142 -10.87 11.50 1.11
N GLU A 143 -12.11 11.82 1.49
CA GLU A 143 -12.42 12.73 2.60
C GLU A 143 -11.92 12.20 3.95
N ILE A 144 -12.11 10.92 4.23
CA ILE A 144 -11.58 10.27 5.45
C ILE A 144 -10.05 10.30 5.41
N PHE A 145 -9.46 9.91 4.28
CA PHE A 145 -8.02 9.86 4.13
C PHE A 145 -7.37 11.23 4.30
N ARG A 146 -7.94 12.32 3.75
CA ARG A 146 -7.42 13.69 3.94
C ARG A 146 -7.35 14.11 5.41
N ARG A 147 -8.28 13.64 6.25
CA ARG A 147 -8.24 13.90 7.70
C ARG A 147 -7.08 13.16 8.36
N ILE A 148 -6.83 11.91 7.97
CA ILE A 148 -5.70 11.09 8.43
C ILE A 148 -4.37 11.71 7.95
N ASP A 149 -4.28 12.05 6.67
CA ASP A 149 -3.12 12.65 6.02
C ASP A 149 -2.72 14.01 6.64
N GLY A 150 -3.71 14.78 7.11
CA GLY A 150 -3.49 16.01 7.86
C GLY A 150 -2.65 15.84 9.14
N LEU A 151 -2.52 14.61 9.66
CA LEU A 151 -1.73 14.27 10.83
C LEU A 151 -0.25 13.95 10.51
N MET A 152 0.17 14.01 9.24
CA MET A 152 1.56 13.77 8.87
C MET A 152 2.55 14.69 9.61
N LYS A 153 2.16 15.95 9.80
CA LYS A 153 2.94 16.95 10.57
C LYS A 153 3.07 16.62 12.07
N HIS A 154 2.26 15.68 12.57
CA HIS A 154 2.23 15.21 13.94
C HIS A 154 2.81 13.80 14.12
N GLY A 155 3.50 13.28 13.08
CA GLY A 155 4.22 12.00 13.17
C GLY A 155 3.48 10.80 12.59
N PHE A 156 2.27 10.97 12.03
CA PHE A 156 1.65 9.93 11.20
C PHE A 156 2.45 9.75 9.91
N ARG A 157 2.75 8.52 9.53
CA ARG A 157 3.32 8.17 8.23
C ARG A 157 2.67 6.89 7.73
N TYR A 158 2.63 6.74 6.42
CA TYR A 158 2.13 5.52 5.80
C TYR A 158 2.97 5.15 4.59
N GLU A 159 2.86 3.90 4.19
CA GLU A 159 3.57 3.30 3.07
C GLU A 159 2.60 2.39 2.34
N VAL A 160 2.53 2.49 1.01
CA VAL A 160 1.64 1.66 0.19
C VAL A 160 2.44 0.93 -0.87
N GLN A 161 2.19 -0.36 -1.00
CA GLN A 161 2.72 -1.21 -2.06
C GLN A 161 1.57 -1.90 -2.80
N THR A 162 1.77 -2.25 -4.06
CA THR A 162 0.75 -2.86 -4.92
C THR A 162 1.33 -4.12 -5.56
N ILE A 163 0.48 -5.15 -5.69
CA ILE A 163 0.81 -6.39 -6.41
C ILE A 163 -0.10 -6.44 -7.64
N SER A 164 0.49 -6.62 -8.81
CA SER A 164 -0.25 -6.53 -10.08
C SER A 164 -1.18 -7.73 -10.28
N PRO A 165 -2.28 -7.57 -11.03
CA PRO A 165 -3.15 -8.69 -11.43
C PRO A 165 -2.39 -9.85 -12.09
N GLU A 166 -1.38 -9.53 -12.90
CA GLU A 166 -0.50 -10.52 -13.53
C GLU A 166 0.27 -11.34 -12.50
N GLU A 167 0.88 -10.68 -11.51
CA GLU A 167 1.58 -11.36 -10.42
C GLU A 167 0.64 -12.18 -9.55
N VAL A 168 -0.57 -11.67 -9.28
CA VAL A 168 -1.60 -12.42 -8.56
C VAL A 168 -2.03 -13.67 -9.34
N ASP A 169 -2.12 -13.57 -10.66
CA ASP A 169 -2.53 -14.67 -11.52
C ASP A 169 -1.47 -15.76 -11.69
N GLU A 170 -0.19 -15.37 -11.59
CA GLU A 170 0.94 -16.27 -11.82
C GLU A 170 1.49 -16.88 -10.54
N TYR A 171 1.54 -16.12 -9.44
CA TYR A 171 2.34 -16.46 -8.27
C TYR A 171 1.55 -16.65 -6.98
N ASN A 172 2.14 -17.39 -6.05
CA ASN A 172 1.66 -17.51 -4.69
C ASN A 172 1.71 -16.14 -4.00
N LEU A 173 0.54 -15.55 -3.83
CA LEU A 173 0.36 -14.20 -3.32
C LEU A 173 0.92 -14.01 -1.90
N ASN A 174 0.77 -15.01 -1.01
CA ASN A 174 1.27 -14.89 0.36
C ASN A 174 2.80 -14.71 0.39
N LYS A 175 3.54 -15.37 -0.53
CA LYS A 175 5.00 -15.20 -0.62
C LYS A 175 5.40 -13.80 -1.07
N ILE A 176 4.62 -13.21 -1.97
CA ILE A 176 4.84 -11.83 -2.41
C ILE A 176 4.56 -10.84 -1.26
N MET A 177 3.44 -11.06 -0.55
CA MET A 177 3.02 -10.22 0.57
C MET A 177 4.05 -10.25 1.71
N ASP A 178 4.63 -11.41 2.03
CA ASP A 178 5.67 -11.54 3.06
C ASP A 178 6.84 -10.57 2.84
N VAL A 179 7.44 -10.61 1.63
CA VAL A 179 8.61 -9.77 1.32
C VAL A 179 8.20 -8.29 1.25
N THR A 180 6.99 -8.01 0.76
CA THR A 180 6.46 -6.65 0.66
C THR A 180 6.22 -6.02 2.04
N TYR A 181 5.58 -6.74 2.96
CA TYR A 181 5.39 -6.26 4.34
C TYR A 181 6.71 -6.15 5.11
N GLN A 182 7.67 -7.06 4.90
CA GLN A 182 9.00 -6.93 5.47
C GLN A 182 9.68 -5.63 5.03
N ARG A 183 9.54 -5.23 3.76
CA ARG A 183 10.05 -3.93 3.25
C ARG A 183 9.37 -2.74 3.90
N ILE A 184 8.04 -2.77 3.99
CA ILE A 184 7.26 -1.72 4.65
C ILE A 184 7.73 -1.53 6.09
N LEU A 185 7.82 -2.62 6.85
CA LEU A 185 8.31 -2.60 8.22
C LEU A 185 9.77 -2.16 8.34
N SER A 186 10.65 -2.61 7.45
CA SER A 186 12.07 -2.21 7.45
C SER A 186 12.25 -0.69 7.27
N LYS A 187 11.32 -0.02 6.60
CA LYS A 187 11.30 1.44 6.50
C LYS A 187 10.89 2.09 7.81
N PHE A 188 9.82 1.61 8.42
CA PHE A 188 9.28 2.16 9.66
C PHE A 188 10.19 1.94 10.86
N THR A 189 10.88 0.81 10.89
CA THR A 189 11.72 0.38 12.02
C THR A 189 13.16 0.88 11.93
N ARG A 190 13.58 1.47 10.79
CA ARG A 190 14.98 1.89 10.54
C ARG A 190 15.57 2.74 11.66
N ASP A 191 14.81 3.73 12.13
CA ASP A 191 15.25 4.73 13.11
C ASP A 191 14.40 4.70 14.39
N ALA A 192 13.61 3.65 14.59
CA ALA A 192 12.71 3.52 15.74
C ALA A 192 13.33 2.63 16.83
N ASP A 193 13.11 2.97 18.11
CA ASP A 193 13.43 2.06 19.21
C ASP A 193 12.37 0.96 19.26
N MET A 194 12.78 -0.28 18.95
CA MET A 194 11.87 -1.43 18.91
C MET A 194 11.15 -1.67 20.24
N ARG A 195 11.75 -1.31 21.37
CA ARG A 195 11.09 -1.43 22.69
C ARG A 195 9.91 -0.47 22.85
N SER A 196 9.85 0.57 22.04
CA SER A 196 8.74 1.53 21.99
C SER A 196 7.69 1.18 20.93
N CYS A 197 7.87 0.08 20.18
CA CYS A 197 7.01 -0.27 19.05
C CYS A 197 6.00 -1.38 19.41
N ARG A 198 4.73 -1.15 19.03
CA ARG A 198 3.73 -2.21 18.84
C ARG A 198 3.50 -2.39 17.34
N VAL A 199 3.68 -3.60 16.84
CA VAL A 199 3.46 -4.00 15.45
C VAL A 199 2.28 -4.95 15.39
N VAL A 200 1.25 -4.58 14.64
CA VAL A 200 0.05 -5.40 14.46
C VAL A 200 -0.18 -5.63 12.97
N LEU A 201 -0.44 -6.88 12.61
CA LEU A 201 -0.71 -7.33 11.25
C LEU A 201 -2.01 -8.14 11.21
N ASP A 202 -2.87 -7.86 10.23
CA ASP A 202 -3.99 -8.75 9.91
C ASP A 202 -3.46 -10.03 9.22
N ASP A 203 -3.74 -11.18 9.82
CA ASP A 203 -3.14 -12.46 9.40
C ASP A 203 -3.76 -12.98 8.09
N TYR A 204 -3.03 -12.78 6.99
CA TYR A 204 -3.37 -13.31 5.68
C TYR A 204 -2.85 -14.75 5.44
N GLY A 205 -2.27 -15.38 6.45
CA GLY A 205 -1.50 -16.64 6.37
C GLY A 205 -0.01 -16.36 6.19
N VAL A 206 0.58 -15.65 7.15
CA VAL A 206 1.99 -15.22 7.16
C VAL A 206 2.94 -16.40 6.94
N GLY A 207 3.84 -16.26 5.97
CA GLY A 207 4.86 -17.27 5.70
C GLY A 207 6.16 -17.08 6.48
N SER A 208 7.13 -17.95 6.20
CA SER A 208 8.41 -18.00 6.91
C SER A 208 9.29 -16.76 6.73
N THR A 209 9.16 -16.02 5.62
CA THR A 209 10.02 -14.87 5.36
C THR A 209 9.66 -13.72 6.30
N LEU A 210 8.40 -13.30 6.29
CA LEU A 210 7.91 -12.29 7.24
C LEU A 210 7.96 -12.81 8.68
N GLY A 211 7.62 -14.09 8.91
CA GLY A 211 7.67 -14.70 10.24
C GLY A 211 9.05 -14.63 10.91
N ARG A 212 10.14 -14.87 10.17
CA ARG A 212 11.51 -14.69 10.68
C ARG A 212 11.76 -13.25 11.12
N TYR A 213 11.33 -12.30 10.31
CA TYR A 213 11.55 -10.89 10.59
C TYR A 213 10.71 -10.39 11.78
N LEU A 214 9.44 -10.78 11.87
CA LEU A 214 8.59 -10.51 13.03
C LEU A 214 9.20 -11.08 14.33
N ASN A 215 9.79 -12.27 14.28
CA ASN A 215 10.51 -12.84 15.42
C ASN A 215 11.78 -12.05 15.77
N PHE A 216 12.52 -11.56 14.77
CA PHE A 216 13.63 -10.64 15.01
C PHE A 216 13.16 -9.37 15.74
N LEU A 217 12.05 -8.75 15.32
CA LEU A 217 11.47 -7.58 15.99
C LEU A 217 11.08 -7.87 17.45
N ARG A 218 10.46 -9.04 17.71
CA ARG A 218 10.16 -9.51 19.08
C ARG A 218 11.42 -9.59 19.93
N ASN A 219 12.51 -10.16 19.38
CA ASN A 219 13.79 -10.30 20.08
C ASN A 219 14.44 -8.95 20.37
N GLN A 220 14.15 -7.90 19.58
CA GLN A 220 14.57 -6.52 19.86
C GLN A 220 13.68 -5.80 20.89
N GLY A 221 12.57 -6.42 21.32
CA GLY A 221 11.69 -5.92 22.37
C GLY A 221 10.37 -5.31 21.89
N ALA A 222 10.06 -5.39 20.58
CA ALA A 222 8.78 -4.94 20.06
C ALA A 222 7.62 -5.86 20.49
N GLU A 223 6.46 -5.28 20.75
CA GLU A 223 5.21 -6.02 20.90
C GLU A 223 4.72 -6.38 19.48
N VAL A 224 4.73 -7.67 19.11
CA VAL A 224 4.35 -8.10 17.75
C VAL A 224 3.16 -9.04 17.78
N ILE A 225 2.05 -8.57 17.20
CA ILE A 225 0.74 -9.21 17.19
C ILE A 225 0.37 -9.55 15.74
N VAL A 226 0.02 -10.82 15.52
CA VAL A 226 -0.47 -11.32 14.23
C VAL A 226 -1.75 -12.07 14.55
N GLU A 227 -2.88 -11.53 14.11
CA GLU A 227 -4.21 -12.06 14.42
C GLU A 227 -5.14 -11.91 13.22
N ASN A 228 -6.16 -12.76 13.13
CA ASN A 228 -7.21 -12.61 12.13
C ASN A 228 -8.19 -11.49 12.54
N LYS A 229 -8.63 -10.68 11.58
CA LYS A 229 -9.53 -9.53 11.78
C LYS A 229 -8.94 -8.52 12.76
N ALA A 230 -7.64 -8.27 12.63
CA ALA A 230 -6.95 -7.34 13.51
C ALA A 230 -7.47 -5.90 13.38
N ASP A 231 -8.03 -5.52 12.23
CA ASP A 231 -8.67 -4.21 11.97
C ASP A 231 -9.90 -3.97 12.87
N GLU A 232 -10.53 -5.02 13.40
CA GLU A 232 -11.66 -4.91 14.32
C GLU A 232 -11.23 -4.56 15.76
N ARG A 233 -9.96 -4.82 16.11
CA ARG A 233 -9.45 -4.74 17.49
C ARG A 233 -8.33 -3.72 17.68
N TYR A 234 -7.55 -3.45 16.65
CA TYR A 234 -6.37 -2.59 16.71
C TYR A 234 -6.51 -1.41 15.76
N LEU A 235 -6.42 -0.20 16.32
CA LEU A 235 -6.61 1.04 15.58
C LEU A 235 -5.62 1.16 14.42
N GLU A 236 -4.36 0.81 14.65
CA GLU A 236 -3.31 0.92 13.64
C GLU A 236 -3.58 0.05 12.41
N VAL A 237 -4.13 -1.15 12.58
CA VAL A 237 -4.56 -2.00 11.46
C VAL A 237 -5.79 -1.40 10.80
N LYS A 238 -6.73 -0.85 11.58
CA LYS A 238 -7.90 -0.17 11.00
C LYS A 238 -7.53 1.03 10.14
N VAL A 239 -6.53 1.80 10.56
CA VAL A 239 -6.02 2.93 9.78
C VAL A 239 -5.32 2.42 8.51
N ALA A 240 -4.51 1.37 8.60
CA ALA A 240 -3.91 0.72 7.42
C ALA A 240 -4.98 0.23 6.42
N SER A 241 -6.04 -0.42 6.90
CA SER A 241 -7.17 -0.89 6.07
C SER A 241 -7.84 0.24 5.29
N LEU A 242 -7.98 1.42 5.92
CA LEU A 242 -8.59 2.58 5.27
C LEU A 242 -7.67 3.20 4.22
N VAL A 243 -6.36 3.23 4.49
CA VAL A 243 -5.36 3.68 3.51
C VAL A 243 -5.35 2.75 2.28
N SER A 244 -5.24 1.44 2.47
CA SER A 244 -5.26 0.47 1.37
C SER A 244 -6.57 0.53 0.58
N LYS A 245 -7.71 0.66 1.27
CA LYS A 245 -9.02 0.79 0.63
C LYS A 245 -9.15 2.07 -0.19
N ARG A 246 -8.75 3.23 0.33
CA ARG A 246 -8.79 4.50 -0.43
C ARG A 246 -7.99 4.40 -1.73
N ILE A 247 -6.79 3.81 -1.69
CA ILE A 247 -5.94 3.64 -2.87
C ILE A 247 -6.57 2.67 -3.88
N ARG A 248 -7.17 1.57 -3.40
CA ARG A 248 -7.89 0.64 -4.28
C ARG A 248 -9.07 1.34 -4.98
N GLU A 249 -9.88 2.09 -4.24
CA GLU A 249 -11.04 2.80 -4.80
C GLU A 249 -10.61 3.89 -5.79
N GLU A 250 -9.48 4.57 -5.56
CA GLU A 250 -8.88 5.49 -6.54
C GLU A 250 -8.53 4.78 -7.85
N ILE A 251 -7.86 3.62 -7.78
CA ILE A 251 -7.51 2.84 -8.97
C ILE A 251 -8.76 2.41 -9.74
N ILE A 252 -9.82 1.96 -9.05
CA ILE A 252 -11.08 1.58 -9.68
C ILE A 252 -11.79 2.78 -10.31
N GLU A 253 -11.78 3.94 -9.64
CA GLU A 253 -12.31 5.18 -10.22
C GLU A 253 -11.56 5.56 -11.49
N ARG A 254 -10.22 5.54 -11.49
CA ARG A 254 -9.40 5.81 -12.68
C ARG A 254 -9.64 4.84 -13.83
N ILE A 255 -9.82 3.55 -13.52
CA ILE A 255 -10.23 2.55 -14.53
C ILE A 255 -11.58 2.94 -15.14
N ASN A 256 -12.53 3.39 -14.33
CA ASN A 256 -13.86 3.78 -14.77
C ASN A 256 -13.90 5.13 -15.52
N GLU A 257 -12.95 6.03 -15.28
CA GLU A 257 -12.80 7.27 -16.05
C GLU A 257 -12.32 7.01 -17.48
N ASN A 258 -11.65 5.88 -17.73
CA ASN A 258 -11.19 5.54 -19.06
C ASN A 258 -12.34 4.97 -19.92
N PRO A 259 -12.72 5.64 -21.03
CA PRO A 259 -13.83 5.21 -21.88
C PRO A 259 -13.55 3.87 -22.59
N ASP A 260 -12.30 3.47 -22.78
CA ASP A 260 -11.94 2.22 -23.45
C ASP A 260 -12.36 1.00 -22.63
N PHE A 261 -12.48 1.17 -21.31
CA PHE A 261 -12.91 0.13 -20.37
C PHE A 261 -14.41 0.14 -20.08
N GLN A 262 -15.16 1.03 -20.74
CA GLN A 262 -16.62 1.01 -20.69
C GLN A 262 -17.16 0.08 -21.78
N ILE A 263 -18.22 -0.66 -21.47
CA ILE A 263 -18.87 -1.54 -22.45
C ILE A 263 -20.39 -1.49 -22.30
N ASP A 264 -21.11 -1.19 -23.37
CA ASP A 264 -22.57 -1.07 -23.38
C ASP A 264 -23.14 -0.15 -22.27
N GLY A 265 -22.42 0.94 -21.97
CA GLY A 265 -22.76 1.86 -20.87
C GLY A 265 -22.53 1.30 -19.46
N LEU A 266 -21.88 0.14 -19.34
CA LEU A 266 -21.48 -0.47 -18.07
C LEU A 266 -20.06 -0.05 -17.71
N SER A 267 -19.93 0.46 -16.49
CA SER A 267 -18.67 0.65 -15.80
C SER A 267 -18.28 -0.59 -15.01
N VAL A 268 -16.99 -0.72 -14.75
CA VAL A 268 -16.42 -1.77 -13.91
C VAL A 268 -17.03 -1.67 -12.50
N GLY A 269 -17.43 -2.81 -11.96
CA GLY A 269 -17.95 -2.92 -10.60
C GLY A 269 -16.87 -2.87 -9.52
N SER A 270 -17.18 -3.35 -8.31
CA SER A 270 -16.24 -3.34 -7.18
C SER A 270 -15.09 -4.34 -7.33
N GLY A 271 -15.19 -5.29 -8.26
CA GLY A 271 -14.30 -6.43 -8.38
C GLY A 271 -14.63 -7.60 -7.46
N ASN A 272 -15.62 -7.47 -6.57
CA ASN A 272 -16.04 -8.58 -5.72
C ASN A 272 -16.71 -9.68 -6.59
N PRO A 273 -16.38 -10.97 -6.40
CA PRO A 273 -17.03 -12.06 -7.13
C PRO A 273 -18.56 -12.13 -7.01
N ASN A 274 -19.13 -11.52 -5.96
CA ASN A 274 -20.58 -11.46 -5.72
C ASN A 274 -21.22 -10.13 -6.18
N ASP A 275 -20.43 -9.20 -6.73
CA ASP A 275 -20.96 -7.95 -7.25
C ASP A 275 -21.55 -8.15 -8.66
N MET A 276 -22.87 -7.99 -8.76
CA MET A 276 -23.60 -8.15 -10.01
C MET A 276 -23.13 -7.21 -11.12
N GLN A 277 -22.65 -6.01 -10.78
CA GLN A 277 -22.10 -5.09 -11.78
C GLN A 277 -20.80 -5.66 -12.37
N THR A 278 -19.89 -6.13 -11.50
CA THR A 278 -18.64 -6.81 -11.89
C THR A 278 -18.91 -8.00 -12.82
N ILE A 279 -19.82 -8.91 -12.44
CA ILE A 279 -20.12 -10.10 -13.24
C ILE A 279 -20.68 -9.73 -14.61
N LYS A 280 -21.61 -8.76 -14.67
CA LYS A 280 -22.19 -8.30 -15.94
C LYS A 280 -21.15 -7.67 -16.86
N TRP A 281 -20.29 -6.81 -16.32
CA TRP A 281 -19.22 -6.18 -17.07
C TRP A 281 -18.25 -7.23 -17.63
N LEU A 282 -17.83 -8.22 -16.82
CA LEU A 282 -16.95 -9.30 -17.25
C LEU A 282 -17.56 -10.13 -18.39
N GLY A 283 -18.83 -10.50 -18.27
CA GLY A 283 -19.54 -11.26 -19.30
C GLY A 283 -19.60 -10.49 -20.62
N LYS A 284 -19.99 -9.20 -20.57
CA LYS A 284 -20.05 -8.33 -21.75
C LYS A 284 -18.69 -8.11 -22.39
N TRP A 285 -17.65 -7.90 -21.58
CA TRP A 285 -16.30 -7.73 -22.09
C TRP A 285 -15.83 -8.98 -22.84
N TYR A 286 -16.05 -10.16 -22.26
CA TYR A 286 -15.70 -11.42 -22.91
C TYR A 286 -16.49 -11.68 -24.20
N GLU A 287 -17.82 -11.41 -24.19
CA GLU A 287 -18.68 -11.49 -25.38
C GLU A 287 -18.21 -10.58 -26.54
N SER A 288 -17.56 -9.46 -26.23
CA SER A 288 -17.05 -8.53 -27.24
C SER A 288 -15.85 -9.06 -28.04
N GLY A 289 -15.23 -10.15 -27.59
CA GLY A 289 -14.04 -10.73 -28.21
C GLY A 289 -12.75 -9.92 -28.02
N ARG A 290 -12.79 -8.85 -27.20
CA ARG A 290 -11.59 -8.07 -26.83
C ARG A 290 -10.71 -8.85 -25.86
N ASP A 291 -9.41 -8.59 -25.92
CA ASP A 291 -8.49 -9.07 -24.89
C ASP A 291 -8.87 -8.52 -23.52
N TRP A 292 -8.64 -9.31 -22.47
CA TRP A 292 -8.84 -8.85 -21.10
C TRP A 292 -7.95 -7.64 -20.79
N PRO A 293 -8.50 -6.59 -20.16
CA PRO A 293 -7.68 -5.49 -19.70
C PRO A 293 -6.68 -5.94 -18.65
N TRP A 294 -5.58 -5.21 -18.55
CA TRP A 294 -4.49 -5.50 -17.62
C TRP A 294 -4.92 -5.60 -16.16
N PHE A 295 -6.08 -5.01 -15.79
CA PHE A 295 -6.60 -5.00 -14.43
C PHE A 295 -7.42 -6.24 -14.05
N ILE A 296 -7.64 -7.20 -14.96
CA ILE A 296 -8.46 -8.40 -14.71
C ILE A 296 -7.58 -9.58 -14.29
N ARG A 297 -7.93 -10.18 -13.15
CA ARG A 297 -7.29 -11.39 -12.62
C ARG A 297 -7.95 -12.63 -13.17
N ARG A 298 -7.31 -13.23 -14.16
CA ARG A 298 -7.79 -14.38 -14.92
C ARG A 298 -7.57 -15.70 -14.21
N SER A 299 -6.81 -15.76 -13.12
CA SER A 299 -6.67 -17.00 -12.32
C SER A 299 -7.89 -17.29 -11.45
N TYR A 300 -8.76 -16.31 -11.23
CA TYR A 300 -9.91 -16.43 -10.33
C TYR A 300 -11.00 -17.28 -10.96
N GLU A 301 -11.69 -18.06 -10.13
CA GLU A 301 -12.72 -19.01 -10.55
C GLU A 301 -13.78 -18.36 -11.44
N THR A 302 -14.23 -17.15 -11.10
CA THR A 302 -15.23 -16.41 -11.89
C THR A 302 -14.79 -16.19 -13.34
N VAL A 303 -13.55 -15.72 -13.55
CA VAL A 303 -13.02 -15.48 -14.91
C VAL A 303 -12.73 -16.81 -15.61
N ARG A 304 -12.24 -17.82 -14.88
CA ARG A 304 -12.02 -19.16 -15.43
C ARG A 304 -13.29 -19.81 -15.94
N ARG A 305 -14.39 -19.66 -15.20
CA ARG A 305 -15.72 -20.12 -15.60
C ARG A 305 -16.22 -19.41 -16.86
N ILE A 306 -16.03 -18.10 -16.96
CA ILE A 306 -16.37 -17.32 -18.16
C ILE A 306 -15.54 -17.79 -19.37
N GLU A 307 -14.24 -18.04 -19.17
CA GLU A 307 -13.35 -18.54 -20.22
C GLU A 307 -13.54 -20.03 -20.55
N GLY A 308 -14.33 -20.78 -19.77
CA GLY A 308 -14.46 -22.23 -19.91
C GLY A 308 -13.15 -23.00 -19.62
N LYS A 309 -12.27 -22.45 -18.78
CA LYS A 309 -10.97 -23.03 -18.44
C LYS A 309 -10.93 -23.61 -17.02
N PRO A 310 -10.10 -24.63 -16.77
CA PRO A 310 -9.88 -25.13 -15.41
C PRO A 310 -9.13 -24.10 -14.55
N GLU A 311 -9.19 -24.29 -13.24
CA GLU A 311 -8.40 -23.53 -12.27
C GLU A 311 -6.91 -23.54 -12.63
N ARG A 312 -6.23 -22.43 -12.33
CA ARG A 312 -4.80 -22.28 -12.56
C ARG A 312 -4.05 -22.51 -11.25
N SER A 313 -3.10 -23.45 -11.25
CA SER A 313 -2.13 -23.55 -10.17
C SER A 313 -1.20 -22.34 -10.17
N LYS A 314 -0.97 -21.77 -8.99
CA LYS A 314 -0.06 -20.64 -8.82
C LYS A 314 1.35 -21.14 -8.56
N GLN A 315 2.33 -20.52 -9.21
CA GLN A 315 3.75 -20.86 -9.05
C GLN A 315 4.32 -20.16 -7.81
N ILE A 316 5.46 -20.65 -7.31
CA ILE A 316 6.22 -19.86 -6.34
C ILE A 316 6.84 -18.69 -7.11
N PRO A 317 6.72 -17.44 -6.62
CA PRO A 317 7.35 -16.32 -7.31
C PRO A 317 8.85 -16.57 -7.41
N PRO A 318 9.48 -16.38 -8.60
CA PRO A 318 10.90 -16.66 -8.81
C PRO A 318 11.78 -15.56 -8.19
N ILE A 319 11.55 -15.25 -6.92
CA ILE A 319 12.40 -14.36 -6.12
C ILE A 319 13.64 -15.17 -5.71
N LYS A 320 14.80 -14.74 -6.21
CA LYS A 320 16.05 -15.50 -6.14
C LYS A 320 17.02 -14.81 -5.17
N GLU A 321 16.95 -15.17 -3.89
CA GLU A 321 17.88 -14.66 -2.87
C GLU A 321 19.34 -14.93 -3.24
N GLU A 322 19.63 -16.02 -3.95
CA GLU A 322 20.97 -16.36 -4.44
C GLU A 322 21.55 -15.35 -5.45
N LEU A 323 20.73 -14.45 -5.99
CA LEU A 323 21.21 -13.33 -6.82
C LEU A 323 21.73 -12.16 -5.98
N LEU A 324 21.46 -12.12 -4.67
CA LEU A 324 21.78 -11.00 -3.79
C LEU A 324 23.02 -11.34 -2.95
N SER A 325 23.84 -10.34 -2.67
CA SER A 325 24.98 -10.49 -1.77
C SER A 325 24.55 -10.91 -0.36
N GLU A 326 25.34 -11.79 0.28
CA GLU A 326 25.11 -12.24 1.67
C GLU A 326 24.97 -11.05 2.63
N GLU A 327 25.86 -10.05 2.53
CA GLU A 327 25.81 -8.82 3.31
C GLU A 327 24.46 -8.09 3.20
N PHE A 328 23.83 -8.09 2.01
CA PHE A 328 22.53 -7.46 1.82
C PHE A 328 21.42 -8.25 2.49
N LEU A 329 21.42 -9.57 2.32
CA LEU A 329 20.43 -10.46 2.94
C LEU A 329 20.53 -10.42 4.47
N GLU A 330 21.73 -10.39 5.02
CA GLU A 330 21.94 -10.27 6.47
C GLU A 330 21.36 -8.97 7.03
N GLU A 331 21.68 -7.82 6.42
CA GLU A 331 21.13 -6.54 6.86
C GLU A 331 19.60 -6.50 6.69
N PHE A 332 19.08 -6.99 5.56
CA PHE A 332 17.65 -7.03 5.29
C PHE A 332 16.88 -7.92 6.30
N ASN A 333 17.45 -9.07 6.68
CA ASN A 333 16.88 -9.96 7.69
C ASN A 333 16.92 -9.37 9.10
N LYS A 334 17.85 -8.42 9.36
CA LYS A 334 17.87 -7.58 10.56
C LYS A 334 16.97 -6.34 10.45
N GLY A 335 16.14 -6.26 9.40
CA GLY A 335 15.22 -5.13 9.18
C GLY A 335 15.84 -3.88 8.59
N ARG A 336 17.08 -3.97 8.12
CA ARG A 336 17.80 -2.86 7.54
C ARG A 336 17.95 -3.06 6.04
N LEU A 337 17.03 -2.47 5.28
CA LEU A 337 17.27 -2.28 3.85
C LEU A 337 18.43 -1.31 3.66
N SER A 338 19.50 -1.77 3.00
CA SER A 338 20.68 -0.95 2.70
C SER A 338 21.07 -1.12 1.24
N ILE A 339 20.83 -0.09 0.43
CA ILE A 339 21.25 -0.12 -0.98
C ILE A 339 22.76 -0.21 -1.13
N ARG A 340 23.52 0.18 -0.09
CA ARG A 340 24.97 0.10 -0.05
C ARG A 340 25.49 -1.33 0.05
N SER A 341 24.80 -2.21 0.78
CA SER A 341 25.21 -3.61 0.88
C SER A 341 24.75 -4.43 -0.33
N LEU A 342 23.74 -3.97 -1.09
CA LEU A 342 23.25 -4.65 -2.29
C LEU A 342 24.34 -4.84 -3.35
N ALA A 343 24.54 -6.08 -3.79
CA ALA A 343 25.22 -6.42 -5.03
C ALA A 343 24.51 -7.61 -5.69
N ILE A 344 24.62 -7.70 -7.02
CA ILE A 344 24.06 -8.82 -7.78
C ILE A 344 25.14 -9.85 -8.08
N ILE A 345 24.92 -11.08 -7.62
CA ILE A 345 25.73 -12.25 -7.96
C ILE A 345 25.26 -12.78 -9.31
N CYS A 346 26.16 -12.83 -10.29
CA CYS A 346 25.83 -13.38 -11.60
C CYS A 346 25.80 -14.92 -11.55
N PRO A 347 24.66 -15.56 -11.87
CA PRO A 347 24.54 -17.02 -11.81
C PRO A 347 25.39 -17.73 -12.88
N HIS A 348 25.82 -17.01 -13.92
CA HIS A 348 26.57 -17.58 -15.03
C HIS A 348 28.09 -17.60 -14.84
N CYS A 349 28.63 -16.67 -14.07
CA CYS A 349 30.09 -16.51 -13.94
C CYS A 349 30.57 -16.16 -12.51
N GLY A 350 29.65 -16.12 -11.54
CA GLY A 350 29.95 -15.87 -10.13
C GLY A 350 30.41 -14.45 -9.79
N SER A 351 30.47 -13.53 -10.76
CA SER A 351 30.86 -12.14 -10.47
C SER A 351 29.87 -11.46 -9.54
N ILE A 352 30.37 -10.73 -8.55
CA ILE A 352 29.60 -9.87 -7.66
C ILE A 352 29.58 -8.45 -8.26
N ASN A 353 28.39 -7.92 -8.53
CA ASN A 353 28.22 -6.68 -9.29
C ASN A 353 27.49 -5.61 -8.48
N LYS A 354 28.18 -4.51 -8.16
CA LYS A 354 27.57 -3.26 -7.68
C LYS A 354 26.99 -2.40 -8.80
N SER A 355 27.38 -2.71 -10.03
CA SER A 355 26.97 -2.04 -11.27
C SER A 355 26.57 -3.11 -12.27
N VAL A 356 25.35 -3.03 -12.80
CA VAL A 356 24.86 -3.93 -13.85
C VAL A 356 24.44 -3.10 -15.06
N THR A 357 24.40 -3.71 -16.25
CA THR A 357 23.96 -2.99 -17.45
C THR A 357 22.52 -3.36 -17.78
N PHE A 358 21.67 -2.40 -18.12
CA PHE A 358 20.36 -2.68 -18.69
C PHE A 358 20.49 -2.87 -20.20
N ALA A 359 19.74 -3.80 -20.77
CA ALA A 359 19.65 -3.92 -22.22
C ALA A 359 18.19 -4.06 -22.62
N ILE A 360 17.83 -3.40 -23.72
CA ILE A 360 16.59 -3.63 -24.45
C ILE A 360 17.01 -4.19 -25.81
N TYR A 361 16.58 -5.40 -26.14
CA TYR A 361 16.89 -6.05 -27.43
C TYR A 361 15.66 -6.83 -27.92
N GLU A 362 15.65 -7.18 -29.20
CA GLU A 362 14.59 -8.02 -29.77
C GLU A 362 15.05 -9.48 -29.81
N ASP A 363 14.17 -10.38 -29.36
CA ASP A 363 14.34 -11.82 -29.41
C ASP A 363 13.02 -12.43 -29.88
N ASP A 364 13.06 -13.19 -30.98
CA ASP A 364 11.89 -13.78 -31.64
C ASP A 364 10.69 -12.80 -31.84
N GLY A 365 11.00 -11.57 -32.28
CA GLY A 365 10.01 -10.51 -32.49
C GLY A 365 9.44 -9.88 -31.21
N ARG A 366 9.90 -10.31 -30.03
CA ARG A 366 9.54 -9.71 -28.73
C ARG A 366 10.67 -8.81 -28.23
N LYS A 367 10.32 -7.62 -27.76
CA LYS A 367 11.28 -6.75 -27.07
C LYS A 367 11.51 -7.29 -25.66
N ILE A 368 12.73 -7.75 -25.42
CA ILE A 368 13.21 -8.18 -24.12
C ILE A 368 14.02 -7.07 -23.47
N SER A 369 13.67 -6.71 -22.24
CA SER A 369 14.41 -5.79 -21.39
C SER A 369 14.79 -6.42 -20.06
N GLY A 370 16.00 -6.15 -19.60
CA GLY A 370 16.48 -6.66 -18.32
C GLY A 370 17.96 -6.37 -18.09
N ILE A 371 18.45 -6.78 -16.91
CA ILE A 371 19.85 -6.53 -16.52
C ILE A 371 20.79 -7.64 -17.01
N LYS A 372 21.97 -7.24 -17.47
CA LYS A 372 23.06 -8.09 -17.91
C LYS A 372 24.24 -7.96 -16.96
N CYS A 373 24.95 -9.08 -16.79
CA CYS A 373 26.22 -9.09 -16.10
C CYS A 373 27.27 -8.29 -16.91
N PRO A 374 27.95 -7.31 -16.31
CA PRO A 374 28.97 -6.54 -17.01
C PRO A 374 30.18 -7.39 -17.44
N LYS A 375 30.46 -8.50 -16.74
CA LYS A 375 31.58 -9.42 -17.03
C LYS A 375 31.25 -10.36 -18.21
N CYS A 376 30.22 -11.18 -18.08
CA CYS A 376 29.91 -12.23 -19.08
C CYS A 376 28.83 -11.82 -20.09
N LYS A 377 28.25 -10.62 -19.98
CA LYS A 377 27.22 -10.04 -20.87
C LYS A 377 25.90 -10.82 -20.98
N LYS A 378 25.75 -11.91 -20.23
CA LYS A 378 24.50 -12.70 -20.16
C LYS A 378 23.44 -11.98 -19.35
N LEU A 379 22.18 -12.17 -19.73
CA LEU A 379 21.01 -11.72 -18.98
C LEU A 379 20.97 -12.43 -17.62
N ILE A 380 20.65 -11.68 -16.57
CA ILE A 380 20.42 -12.23 -15.23
C ILE A 380 18.91 -12.38 -15.06
N GLU A 381 18.42 -13.57 -15.40
CA GLU A 381 17.01 -13.93 -15.26
C GLU A 381 16.52 -13.73 -13.83
N ASN A 382 15.25 -13.36 -13.68
CA ASN A 382 14.59 -13.13 -12.39
C ASN A 382 15.17 -12.00 -11.52
N ALA A 383 16.18 -11.25 -12.00
CA ALA A 383 16.71 -10.12 -11.25
C ALA A 383 15.70 -9.00 -11.08
N GLY A 384 14.83 -8.74 -12.08
CA GLY A 384 13.82 -7.69 -12.00
C GLY A 384 12.82 -7.92 -10.87
N ILE A 385 12.20 -9.09 -10.84
CA ILE A 385 11.26 -9.48 -9.77
C ILE A 385 11.97 -9.55 -8.41
N THR A 386 13.20 -10.06 -8.34
CA THR A 386 13.97 -10.12 -7.10
C THR A 386 14.27 -8.71 -6.56
N LEU A 387 14.78 -7.81 -7.41
CA LEU A 387 15.07 -6.43 -7.03
C LEU A 387 13.81 -5.63 -6.69
N ARG A 388 12.69 -5.89 -7.38
CA ARG A 388 11.38 -5.29 -7.06
C ARG A 388 10.97 -5.62 -5.64
N TYR A 389 11.03 -6.89 -5.28
CA TYR A 389 10.55 -7.34 -3.98
C TYR A 389 11.53 -7.12 -2.84
N TYR A 390 12.82 -6.91 -3.09
CA TYR A 390 13.79 -6.55 -2.04
C TYR A 390 14.05 -5.05 -1.92
N CYS A 391 14.09 -4.31 -3.04
CA CYS A 391 14.42 -2.89 -3.05
C CYS A 391 13.18 -2.04 -3.39
N GLY A 392 12.56 -2.31 -4.54
CA GLY A 392 11.33 -1.72 -5.07
C GLY A 392 11.27 -0.19 -5.18
N TYR A 393 12.43 0.47 -5.08
CA TYR A 393 12.63 1.90 -5.32
C TYR A 393 13.69 2.10 -6.39
N VAL A 394 13.41 3.04 -7.31
CA VAL A 394 14.31 3.40 -8.41
C VAL A 394 14.41 4.91 -8.50
N VAL A 395 15.62 5.43 -8.70
CA VAL A 395 15.89 6.84 -9.02
C VAL A 395 16.52 6.90 -10.41
N PRO A 396 15.82 7.39 -11.45
CA PRO A 396 16.42 7.64 -12.75
C PRO A 396 17.13 9.01 -12.77
N ASP A 397 18.23 9.10 -13.52
CA ASP A 397 18.79 10.39 -13.91
C ASP A 397 17.97 11.07 -15.02
N THR A 398 18.32 12.32 -15.33
CA THR A 398 17.67 13.11 -16.38
C THR A 398 17.74 12.45 -17.75
N ASN A 399 18.87 11.81 -18.10
CA ASN A 399 19.04 11.17 -19.39
C ASN A 399 18.14 9.94 -19.56
N VAL A 400 17.94 9.16 -18.49
CA VAL A 400 17.03 8.00 -18.45
C VAL A 400 15.59 8.45 -18.69
N VAL A 401 15.17 9.56 -18.06
CA VAL A 401 13.84 10.16 -18.28
C VAL A 401 13.70 10.67 -19.72
N ILE A 402 14.64 11.47 -20.22
CA ILE A 402 14.57 12.03 -21.58
C ILE A 402 14.55 10.92 -22.67
N ARG A 403 15.22 9.79 -22.43
CA ARG A 403 15.24 8.64 -23.35
C ARG A 403 13.98 7.78 -23.27
N GLY A 404 13.14 7.97 -22.25
CA GLY A 404 11.93 7.19 -21.99
C GLY A 404 12.21 5.72 -21.72
N VAL A 405 13.29 5.43 -20.97
CA VAL A 405 13.72 4.04 -20.72
C VAL A 405 12.66 3.26 -19.95
N ILE A 406 12.04 3.89 -18.95
CA ILE A 406 11.07 3.25 -18.05
C ILE A 406 9.76 2.96 -18.78
N SER A 407 9.17 3.94 -19.48
CA SER A 407 7.92 3.71 -20.22
C SER A 407 8.06 2.62 -21.30
N LYS A 408 9.18 2.62 -22.05
CA LYS A 408 9.46 1.59 -23.08
C LYS A 408 9.62 0.19 -22.49
N ASP A 409 10.23 0.07 -21.32
CA ASP A 409 10.32 -1.21 -20.60
C ASP A 409 8.93 -1.68 -20.14
N LEU A 410 8.10 -0.78 -19.60
CA LEU A 410 6.74 -1.09 -19.16
C LEU A 410 5.79 -1.45 -20.32
N GLU A 411 6.09 -1.01 -21.53
CA GLU A 411 5.43 -1.43 -22.78
C GLU A 411 5.92 -2.81 -23.28
N SER A 412 7.02 -3.35 -22.72
CA SER A 412 7.67 -4.58 -23.17
C SER A 412 7.85 -5.63 -22.05
N SER A 413 9.05 -5.83 -21.49
CA SER A 413 9.30 -6.88 -20.48
C SER A 413 8.96 -6.50 -19.04
N ARG A 414 8.53 -5.25 -18.82
CA ARG A 414 7.96 -4.80 -17.54
C ARG A 414 8.90 -4.98 -16.35
N PHE A 415 10.21 -4.83 -16.56
CA PHE A 415 11.19 -4.91 -15.47
C PHE A 415 10.83 -3.92 -14.34
N PHE A 416 10.50 -2.67 -14.70
CA PHE A 416 10.18 -1.58 -13.77
C PHE A 416 8.75 -1.58 -13.24
N GLU A 417 7.91 -2.55 -13.62
CA GLU A 417 6.55 -2.63 -13.07
C GLU A 417 6.58 -2.82 -11.55
N GLY A 418 5.60 -2.29 -10.83
CA GLY A 418 5.53 -2.34 -9.36
C GLY A 418 6.61 -1.54 -8.61
N PHE A 419 7.62 -0.98 -9.29
CA PHE A 419 8.60 -0.11 -8.65
C PHE A 419 8.00 1.26 -8.32
N THR A 420 8.53 1.86 -7.26
CA THR A 420 8.34 3.28 -6.97
C THR A 420 9.46 4.07 -7.63
N ILE A 421 9.11 4.89 -8.61
CA ILE A 421 10.03 5.77 -9.33
C ILE A 421 10.08 7.10 -8.61
N ILE A 422 11.23 7.37 -8.01
CA ILE A 422 11.51 8.63 -7.33
C ILE A 422 12.02 9.62 -8.39
N LEU A 423 11.34 10.75 -8.54
CA LEU A 423 11.68 11.82 -9.47
C LEU A 423 12.22 13.04 -8.69
N PRO A 424 13.55 13.11 -8.44
CA PRO A 424 14.20 14.26 -7.83
C PRO A 424 13.76 15.58 -8.44
N ASN A 425 13.67 16.64 -7.62
CA ASN A 425 13.42 17.98 -8.14
C ASN A 425 14.42 18.40 -9.24
N VAL A 426 15.70 18.00 -9.13
CA VAL A 426 16.73 18.29 -10.15
C VAL A 426 16.42 17.61 -11.48
N VAL A 427 16.00 16.34 -11.46
CA VAL A 427 15.59 15.60 -12.65
C VAL A 427 14.34 16.23 -13.28
N ARG A 428 13.35 16.62 -12.47
CA ARG A 428 12.15 17.30 -12.98
C ARG A 428 12.46 18.66 -13.59
N LYS A 429 13.37 19.45 -12.99
CA LYS A 429 13.82 20.74 -13.51
C LYS A 429 14.51 20.58 -14.86
N GLU A 430 15.39 19.59 -15.01
CA GLU A 430 16.15 19.38 -16.24
C GLU A 430 15.34 18.68 -17.35
N ALA A 431 14.37 17.86 -16.95
CA ALA A 431 13.41 17.22 -17.84
C ALA A 431 12.29 18.17 -18.32
N ASP A 432 12.34 19.47 -17.98
CA ASP A 432 11.40 20.51 -18.43
C ASP A 432 11.60 20.89 -19.92
N ASN A 433 11.85 19.91 -20.77
CA ASN A 433 11.95 20.02 -22.21
C ASN A 433 10.89 19.12 -22.89
N ARG A 434 10.72 19.26 -24.21
CA ARG A 434 9.66 18.53 -24.95
C ARG A 434 9.66 17.01 -24.70
N LYS A 435 10.83 16.37 -24.70
CA LYS A 435 10.95 14.92 -24.53
C LYS A 435 10.72 14.50 -23.08
N GLY A 436 11.28 15.25 -22.13
CA GLY A 436 11.08 14.97 -20.71
C GLY A 436 9.62 15.13 -20.29
N LYS A 437 8.91 16.18 -20.76
CA LYS A 437 7.46 16.35 -20.52
C LYS A 437 6.63 15.19 -21.06
N GLN A 438 6.97 14.68 -22.24
CA GLN A 438 6.29 13.52 -22.83
C GLN A 438 6.47 12.27 -21.96
N GLU A 439 7.69 11.98 -21.51
CA GLU A 439 7.93 10.84 -20.63
C GLU A 439 7.24 11.01 -19.27
N LEU A 440 7.35 12.19 -18.65
CA LEU A 440 6.70 12.46 -17.36
C LEU A 440 5.17 12.29 -17.45
N GLY A 441 4.57 12.69 -18.57
CA GLY A 441 3.15 12.43 -18.86
C GLY A 441 2.82 10.94 -18.92
N LYS A 442 3.61 10.14 -19.65
CA LYS A 442 3.45 8.69 -19.70
C LYS A 442 3.62 8.02 -18.33
N LEU A 443 4.63 8.43 -17.56
CA LEU A 443 4.87 7.90 -16.23
C LEU A 443 3.70 8.24 -15.29
N ALA A 444 3.12 9.45 -15.40
CA ALA A 444 1.94 9.84 -14.63
C ALA A 444 0.72 8.98 -14.99
N GLU A 445 0.51 8.70 -16.28
CA GLU A 445 -0.56 7.81 -16.76
C GLU A 445 -0.37 6.39 -16.20
N LEU A 446 0.83 5.81 -16.34
CA LEU A 446 1.18 4.49 -15.81
C LEU A 446 1.05 4.41 -14.28
N SER A 447 1.38 5.50 -13.58
CA SER A 447 1.20 5.60 -12.14
C SER A 447 -0.27 5.69 -11.74
N SER A 448 -1.10 6.41 -12.51
CA SER A 448 -2.54 6.52 -12.25
C SER A 448 -3.26 5.18 -12.43
N MET A 449 -2.74 4.33 -13.32
CA MET A 449 -3.16 2.94 -13.48
C MET A 449 -2.58 2.01 -12.40
N GLY A 450 -1.69 2.47 -11.53
CA GLY A 450 -1.06 1.64 -10.49
C GLY A 450 0.02 0.69 -10.98
N ARG A 451 0.46 0.79 -12.25
CA ARG A 451 1.54 -0.04 -12.82
C ARG A 451 2.92 0.29 -12.23
N ILE A 452 3.10 1.55 -11.85
CA ILE A 452 4.23 2.05 -11.07
C ILE A 452 3.71 3.01 -10.01
N ARG A 453 4.58 3.45 -9.09
CA ARG A 453 4.33 4.63 -8.25
C ARG A 453 5.28 5.75 -8.62
N LEU A 454 4.82 6.99 -8.48
CA LEU A 454 5.67 8.17 -8.57
C LEU A 454 5.76 8.86 -7.21
N GLU A 455 6.97 9.17 -6.79
CA GLU A 455 7.21 10.14 -5.72
C GLU A 455 8.12 11.25 -6.24
N SER A 456 7.84 12.48 -5.85
CA SER A 456 8.54 13.66 -6.38
C SER A 456 9.11 14.52 -5.25
N PRO A 457 10.20 14.09 -4.58
CA PRO A 457 10.74 14.80 -3.44
C PRO A 457 11.26 16.20 -3.81
N GLY A 458 11.09 17.13 -2.86
CA GLY A 458 11.49 18.53 -2.97
C GLY A 458 10.65 19.36 -3.94
N LYS A 459 10.87 20.67 -3.94
CA LYS A 459 10.24 21.59 -4.91
C LYS A 459 11.25 22.03 -5.97
N VAL A 460 10.80 22.31 -7.19
CA VAL A 460 11.71 22.72 -8.28
C VAL A 460 12.28 24.12 -8.01
N GLU A 461 11.47 24.95 -7.37
CA GLU A 461 11.76 26.33 -6.96
C GLU A 461 12.86 26.39 -5.89
N GLU A 462 13.09 25.31 -5.15
CA GLU A 462 14.17 25.21 -4.14
C GLU A 462 15.55 25.00 -4.78
N ILE A 463 15.64 24.81 -6.10
CA ILE A 463 16.91 24.59 -6.79
C ILE A 463 17.50 25.93 -7.25
N PRO A 464 18.67 26.34 -6.73
CA PRO A 464 19.36 27.56 -7.17
C PRO A 464 19.56 27.60 -8.69
N GLU A 465 19.40 28.77 -9.30
CA GLU A 465 19.56 28.93 -10.75
C GLU A 465 20.97 28.55 -11.24
N ASN A 466 22.00 28.90 -10.47
CA ASN A 466 23.41 28.68 -10.80
C ASN A 466 24.00 27.42 -10.16
N MET A 467 23.18 26.43 -9.81
CA MET A 467 23.67 25.19 -9.23
C MET A 467 24.56 24.43 -10.25
N PRO A 468 25.83 24.12 -9.93
CA PRO A 468 26.72 23.38 -10.83
C PRO A 468 26.14 22.03 -11.24
N SER A 469 26.47 21.55 -12.45
CA SER A 469 26.01 20.22 -12.92
C SER A 469 26.39 19.11 -11.94
N VAL A 470 27.63 19.11 -11.46
CA VAL A 470 28.13 18.12 -10.50
C VAL A 470 27.27 18.10 -9.22
N ALA A 471 26.91 19.27 -8.68
CA ALA A 471 26.07 19.34 -7.49
C ALA A 471 24.64 18.79 -7.73
N ARG A 472 24.12 18.91 -8.96
CA ARG A 472 22.83 18.32 -9.34
C ARG A 472 22.94 16.80 -9.43
N ASP A 473 24.01 16.30 -10.04
CA ASP A 473 24.33 14.87 -10.17
C ASP A 473 24.50 14.21 -8.80
N GLU A 474 25.24 14.85 -7.89
CA GLU A 474 25.43 14.37 -6.52
C GLU A 474 24.10 14.27 -5.77
N LYS A 475 23.20 15.24 -5.94
CA LYS A 475 21.87 15.26 -5.32
C LYS A 475 21.00 14.08 -5.77
N ILE A 476 21.13 13.62 -7.03
CA ILE A 476 20.41 12.43 -7.52
C ILE A 476 20.88 11.19 -6.76
N VAL A 477 22.19 11.03 -6.57
CA VAL A 477 22.79 9.90 -5.84
C VAL A 477 22.46 9.94 -4.34
N ASP A 478 22.45 11.13 -3.74
CA ASP A 478 22.07 11.31 -2.34
C ASP A 478 20.60 10.97 -2.09
N ILE A 479 19.71 11.31 -3.02
CA ILE A 479 18.30 10.86 -2.98
C ILE A 479 18.22 9.33 -3.08
N ALA A 480 19.01 8.70 -3.94
CA ALA A 480 19.05 7.23 -4.02
C ALA A 480 19.49 6.59 -2.69
N LEU A 481 20.45 7.18 -1.98
CA LEU A 481 20.84 6.75 -0.64
C LEU A 481 19.72 6.94 0.39
N GLN A 482 19.11 8.12 0.42
CA GLN A 482 18.04 8.44 1.37
C GLN A 482 16.87 7.45 1.25
N TYR A 483 16.48 7.13 0.02
CA TYR A 483 15.38 6.24 -0.28
C TYR A 483 15.75 4.76 -0.30
N ASN A 484 17.04 4.40 -0.14
CA ASN A 484 17.56 3.05 -0.43
C ASN A 484 17.11 2.53 -1.81
N ALA A 485 17.20 3.41 -2.82
CA ALA A 485 16.73 3.19 -4.16
C ALA A 485 17.86 2.77 -5.11
N ILE A 486 17.53 1.92 -6.07
CA ILE A 486 18.40 1.57 -7.19
C ILE A 486 18.56 2.81 -8.07
N LEU A 487 19.79 3.27 -8.28
CA LEU A 487 20.05 4.35 -9.21
C LEU A 487 20.07 3.81 -10.64
N ILE A 488 19.46 4.53 -11.58
CA ILE A 488 19.53 4.23 -13.00
C ILE A 488 20.12 5.43 -13.70
N THR A 489 21.19 5.21 -14.46
CA THR A 489 21.92 6.30 -15.10
C THR A 489 22.49 5.88 -16.44
N SER A 490 22.64 6.85 -17.34
CA SER A 490 23.45 6.71 -18.55
C SER A 490 24.66 7.66 -18.56
N ASP A 491 24.87 8.37 -17.47
CA ASP A 491 25.95 9.33 -17.29
C ASP A 491 27.14 8.68 -16.57
N GLN A 492 28.34 8.84 -17.12
CA GLN A 492 29.56 8.24 -16.55
C GLN A 492 30.00 8.93 -15.25
N GLY A 493 29.76 10.23 -15.10
CA GLY A 493 30.04 10.99 -13.88
C GLY A 493 29.14 10.56 -12.73
N ILE A 494 27.83 10.50 -12.95
CA ILE A 494 26.86 9.97 -11.97
C ILE A 494 27.22 8.53 -11.59
N ARG A 495 27.54 7.68 -12.57
CA ARG A 495 27.97 6.29 -12.35
C ARG A 495 29.22 6.21 -11.46
N ALA A 496 30.23 7.03 -11.73
CA ALA A 496 31.46 7.06 -10.94
C ALA A 496 31.19 7.53 -9.50
N TYR A 497 30.38 8.59 -9.33
CA TYR A 497 30.02 9.09 -8.00
C TYR A 497 29.19 8.08 -7.21
N ALA A 498 28.18 7.46 -7.82
CA ALA A 498 27.38 6.39 -7.21
C ALA A 498 28.25 5.22 -6.75
N SER A 499 29.22 4.80 -7.58
CA SER A 499 30.19 3.76 -7.22
C SER A 499 31.02 4.16 -6.00
N SER A 500 31.47 5.42 -5.92
CA SER A 500 32.25 5.93 -4.77
C SER A 500 31.44 5.94 -3.46
N LYS A 501 30.11 6.10 -3.55
CA LYS A 501 29.19 6.07 -2.40
C LYS A 501 28.64 4.67 -2.09
N GLY A 502 29.05 3.66 -2.85
CA GLY A 502 28.58 2.29 -2.73
C GLY A 502 27.13 2.06 -3.19
N VAL A 503 26.53 3.00 -3.92
CA VAL A 503 25.15 2.88 -4.39
C VAL A 503 25.07 1.86 -5.53
N PHE A 504 24.25 0.82 -5.35
CA PHE A 504 23.93 -0.10 -6.44
C PHE A 504 23.23 0.64 -7.57
N HIS A 505 23.70 0.44 -8.81
CA HIS A 505 23.16 1.13 -9.96
C HIS A 505 23.08 0.28 -11.22
N ILE A 506 22.07 0.60 -12.03
CA ILE A 506 21.84 0.03 -13.35
C ILE A 506 22.30 1.08 -14.38
N TYR A 507 23.30 0.73 -15.17
CA TYR A 507 23.82 1.55 -16.25
C TYR A 507 23.11 1.23 -17.57
N ILE A 508 22.62 2.24 -18.28
CA ILE A 508 21.90 2.09 -19.57
C ILE A 508 22.85 2.15 -20.77
#